data_AF-A0A9W9A9L2-F1
#
_entry.id   AF-A0A9W9A9L2-F1
#
_cell.length_a   1.000
_cell.length_b   1.000
_cell.length_c   1.000
_cell.angle_alpha   90.00
_cell.angle_beta   90.00
_cell.angle_gamma   90.00
#
_symmetry.space_group_name_H-M   'P 1'
#
loop_
_entity.id
_entity.type
_entity.pdbx_description
1 polymer ?
#
loop_
_entity_poly.entity_id
_entity_poly.type
_entity_poly.pdbx_seq_one_letter_code
_entity_poly.pdbx_strand_id
1 'polypeptide(L)' 'ILCPVNAQHRCKANACDLSDSRLVREEQETTHKRLPRTHHYNHDDLLLNTNQMRNGVYIQKFRP' A
#
# COMPACT_ATOMS: atom_id res chain seq x y z
N ILE A 1 -11.45 -1.86 9.34
CA ILE A 1 -10.10 -1.53 9.85
C ILE A 1 -9.90 -0.03 9.66
N LEU A 2 -10.02 0.75 10.73
CA LEU A 2 -9.63 2.17 10.76
C LEU A 2 -8.10 2.19 10.86
N CYS A 3 -7.39 2.36 9.75
CA CYS A 3 -5.93 2.61 9.80
C CYS A 3 -5.71 4.13 9.90
N PRO A 4 -5.44 4.68 11.11
CA PRO A 4 -5.12 6.10 11.27
C PRO A 4 -3.73 6.46 10.72
N VAL A 5 -2.91 5.46 10.43
CA VAL A 5 -1.54 5.55 9.94
C VAL A 5 -1.45 5.02 8.50
N ASN A 6 -0.87 5.83 7.62
CA ASN A 6 -0.65 5.51 6.21
C ASN A 6 0.76 4.92 6.06
N ALA A 7 0.88 3.60 6.06
CA ALA A 7 2.14 2.91 5.77
C ALA A 7 2.19 2.57 4.27
N GLN A 8 3.30 2.92 3.62
CA GLN A 8 3.54 2.67 2.20
C GLN A 8 4.78 1.79 2.05
N HIS A 9 4.80 0.94 1.03
CA HIS A 9 5.97 0.12 0.75
C HIS A 9 6.93 0.84 -0.20
N ARG A 10 8.22 0.63 0.00
CA ARG A 10 9.29 1.29 -0.75
C ARG A 10 9.62 0.60 -2.08
N CYS A 11 8.61 0.47 -2.95
CA CYS A 11 8.64 -0.38 -4.15
C CYS A 11 9.87 -0.19 -5.06
N LYS A 12 10.32 1.04 -5.28
CA LYS A 12 11.45 1.33 -6.17
C LYS A 12 12.79 0.81 -5.61
N ALA A 13 12.97 0.85 -4.29
CA ALA A 13 14.19 0.38 -3.63
C ALA A 13 14.25 -1.16 -3.61
N ASN A 14 13.10 -1.82 -3.43
CA ASN A 14 13.00 -3.28 -3.39
C ASN A 14 12.70 -3.93 -4.75
N ALA A 15 12.90 -3.20 -5.86
CA ALA A 15 12.71 -3.67 -7.22
C ALA A 15 11.38 -4.41 -7.46
N CYS A 16 10.29 -3.97 -6.80
CA CYS A 16 8.98 -4.59 -6.96
C CYS A 16 8.49 -4.43 -8.40
N ASP A 17 7.97 -5.51 -8.98
CA ASP A 17 7.51 -5.58 -10.35
C ASP A 17 6.02 -5.89 -10.43
N LEU A 18 5.46 -5.94 -11.65
CA LEU A 18 4.04 -6.25 -11.90
C LEU A 18 3.83 -7.73 -12.24
N SER A 19 4.70 -8.61 -11.72
CA SER A 19 4.64 -10.05 -12.00
C SER A 19 3.45 -10.75 -11.32
N ASP A 20 2.86 -10.13 -10.29
CA ASP A 20 1.67 -10.64 -9.62
C ASP A 20 0.39 -10.26 -10.38
N SER A 21 -0.70 -10.99 -10.12
CA SER A 21 -2.01 -10.68 -10.68
C SER A 21 -3.12 -10.96 -9.70
N ARG A 22 -4.09 -10.04 -9.63
CA ARG A 22 -5.27 -10.17 -8.77
C ARG A 22 -6.53 -10.38 -9.59
N LEU A 23 -7.45 -11.18 -9.05
CA LEU A 23 -8.81 -11.27 -9.58
C LEU A 23 -9.54 -9.95 -9.35
N VAL A 24 -10.20 -9.47 -10.40
CA VAL A 24 -11.07 -8.30 -10.32
C VAL A 24 -12.41 -8.73 -9.72
N ARG A 25 -12.91 -7.91 -8.79
CA ARG A 25 -14.29 -8.00 -8.33
C ARG A 25 -15.06 -6.85 -8.96
N GLU A 26 -16.11 -7.18 -9.70
CA GLU A 26 -17.08 -6.24 -10.26
C GLU A 26 -18.42 -6.51 -9.54
N GLU A 27 -19.10 -5.47 -9.06
CA GLU A 27 -20.39 -5.60 -8.36
C GLU A 27 -20.39 -6.57 -7.15
N GLN A 28 -19.24 -6.71 -6.49
CA GLN A 28 -18.99 -7.66 -5.40
C GLN A 28 -18.92 -9.14 -5.82
N GLU A 29 -19.15 -9.47 -7.09
CA GLU A 29 -18.92 -10.80 -7.62
C GLU A 29 -17.48 -11.00 -8.07
N THR A 30 -16.94 -12.21 -7.85
CA THR A 30 -15.64 -12.61 -8.37
C THR A 30 -15.75 -12.85 -9.86
N THR A 31 -15.08 -12.03 -10.65
CA THR A 31 -15.01 -12.17 -12.11
C THR A 31 -13.77 -12.98 -12.51
N HIS A 32 -13.74 -13.53 -13.72
CA HIS A 32 -12.55 -14.20 -14.28
C HIS A 32 -11.46 -13.21 -14.78
N LYS A 33 -11.73 -11.90 -14.73
CA LYS A 33 -10.79 -10.87 -15.16
C LYS A 33 -9.62 -10.80 -14.18
N ARG A 34 -8.38 -10.79 -14.69
CA ARG A 34 -7.17 -10.60 -13.90
C ARG A 34 -6.54 -9.26 -14.26
N LEU A 35 -6.14 -8.50 -13.24
CA LEU A 35 -5.35 -7.28 -13.41
C LEU A 35 -3.94 -7.49 -12.88
N PRO A 36 -2.92 -6.90 -13.52
CA PRO A 36 -1.57 -6.90 -12.98
C PRO A 36 -1.55 -6.24 -11.61
N ARG A 37 -0.79 -6.83 -10.69
CA ARG A 37 -0.61 -6.36 -9.33
C ARG A 37 0.89 -6.27 -9.05
N THR A 38 1.27 -5.29 -8.26
CA THR A 38 2.65 -5.18 -7.78
C THR A 38 3.00 -6.36 -6.87
N HIS A 39 4.04 -7.10 -7.22
CA HIS A 39 4.64 -8.13 -6.40
C HIS A 39 5.67 -7.50 -5.46
N HIS A 40 5.47 -7.67 -4.15
CA HIS A 40 6.40 -7.17 -3.14
C HIS A 40 7.39 -8.26 -2.77
N TYR A 41 8.70 -7.99 -2.88
CA TYR A 41 9.74 -8.93 -2.44
C TYR A 41 10.07 -8.77 -0.96
N ASN A 42 10.18 -7.53 -0.48
CA ASN A 42 10.48 -7.22 0.92
C ASN A 42 9.24 -6.59 1.57
N HIS A 43 8.52 -7.34 2.39
CA HIS A 43 7.26 -6.86 2.96
C HIS A 43 7.46 -5.90 4.15
N ASP A 44 8.65 -5.90 4.73
CA ASP A 44 8.96 -5.17 5.96
C ASP A 44 9.51 -3.76 5.70
N ASP A 45 9.91 -3.43 4.47
CA ASP A 45 10.37 -2.09 4.09
C ASP A 45 9.18 -1.14 3.87
N LEU A 46 8.56 -0.80 4.98
CA LEU A 46 7.43 0.10 5.08
C LEU A 46 7.89 1.47 5.59
N LEU A 47 7.42 2.51 4.91
CA LEU A 47 7.59 3.90 5.29
C LEU A 47 6.26 4.49 5.74
N LEU A 48 6.28 5.21 6.86
CA LEU A 48 5.12 5.94 7.32
C LEU A 48 4.97 7.24 6.49
N ASN A 49 3.96 7.29 5.64
CA ASN A 49 3.63 8.51 4.91
C ASN A 49 2.86 9.46 5.82
N THR A 50 3.60 10.28 6.56
CA THR A 50 3.03 11.26 7.49
C THR A 50 2.28 12.41 6.80
N ASN A 51 2.52 12.64 5.50
CA ASN A 51 1.86 13.70 4.74
C ASN A 51 0.44 13.33 4.29
N GLN A 52 0.14 12.03 4.19
CA GLN A 52 -1.17 11.51 3.77
C GLN A 52 -1.93 10.83 4.92
N MET A 53 -1.69 11.22 6.16
CA MET A 53 -2.44 10.73 7.31
C MET A 53 -3.57 11.69 7.70
N ARG A 54 -4.77 11.15 7.87
CA ARG A 54 -5.94 11.90 8.35
C ARG A 54 -5.71 12.50 9.75
N ASN A 55 -4.88 11.84 10.56
CA ASN A 55 -4.48 12.26 11.90
C ASN A 55 -3.06 12.86 11.95
N GLY A 56 -2.52 13.32 10.80
CA GLY A 56 -1.15 13.83 10.69
C GLY A 56 -0.80 14.94 11.69
N VAL A 57 -1.78 15.76 12.07
CA VAL A 57 -1.63 16.85 13.06
C VAL A 57 -1.10 16.35 14.42
N TYR A 58 -1.53 15.17 14.87
CA TYR A 58 -1.09 14.63 16.16
C TYR A 58 0.33 14.04 16.11
N ILE A 59 0.78 13.64 14.91
CA ILE A 59 2.05 12.96 14.71
C ILE A 59 3.14 13.94 14.24
N GLN A 60 2.77 15.12 13.70
CA GLN A 60 3.71 16.18 13.32
C GLN A 60 4.64 16.61 14.46
N LYS A 61 4.19 16.55 15.72
CA LYS A 61 5.00 16.90 16.90
C LYS A 61 6.22 16.00 17.10
N PHE A 62 6.23 14.82 16.48
CA PHE A 62 7.32 13.84 16.56
C PHE A 62 8.17 13.82 15.27
N ARG A 63 7.96 14.77 14.35
CA ARG A 63 8.80 14.94 13.17
C ARG A 63 10.08 15.68 13.58
N PRO A 64 11.28 15.16 13.25
CA PRO A 64 12.56 15.82 13.57
C PRO A 64 12.77 17.12 12.80
#